data_AF-A0A2V9BUX3-F1
#
_entry.id   AF-A0A2V9BUX3-F1
#
_cell.length_a   1.000
_cell.length_b   1.000
_cell.length_c   1.000
_cell.angle_alpha   90.00
_cell.angle_beta   90.00
_cell.angle_gamma   90.00
#
_symmetry.space_group_name_H-M   'P 1'
#
loop_
_entity.id
_entity.type
_entity.pdbx_description
1 polymer ?
#
loop_
_entity_poly.entity_id
_entity_poly.type
_entity_poly.pdbx_seq_one_letter_code
_entity_poly.pdbx_strand_id
1 'polypeptide(L)'
;VGRDIFMYSITLKPEEDTPKVLQEYAKSNGVKPGWLFLTGKPGDVEKLRRKLGFVDPDPTVDKDKSQHIGVILYGNETLDRWAACPAL
;
A
#
# COMPACT_ATOMS: atom_id res chain seq x y z
N VAL A 1 -4.98 10.37 -12.30
CA VAL A 1 -4.50 9.00 -12.02
C VAL A 1 -4.81 8.14 -13.26
N GLY A 2 -3.92 7.21 -13.64
CA GLY A 2 -4.07 6.31 -14.79
C GLY A 2 -3.46 6.78 -16.11
N ARG A 3 -2.80 7.94 -16.13
CA ARG A 3 -2.00 8.43 -17.28
C ARG A 3 -0.61 8.82 -16.83
N ASP A 4 -0.53 9.87 -16.01
CA ASP A 4 0.74 10.44 -15.53
C ASP A 4 1.09 10.01 -14.10
N ILE A 5 0.10 9.53 -13.35
CA ILE A 5 0.22 9.10 -11.95
C ILE A 5 -0.48 7.76 -11.79
N PHE A 6 0.18 6.78 -11.19
CA PHE A 6 -0.38 5.50 -10.82
C PHE A 6 -0.31 5.33 -9.31
N MET A 7 -1.36 4.77 -8.73
CA MET A 7 -1.48 4.56 -7.29
C MET A 7 -1.63 3.07 -7.00
N TYR A 8 -0.97 2.62 -5.94
CA TYR A 8 -1.00 1.24 -5.50
C TYR A 8 -1.22 1.19 -4.00
N SER A 9 -2.35 0.63 -3.57
CA SER A 9 -2.65 0.34 -2.17
C SER A 9 -2.41 -1.15 -1.92
N ILE A 10 -1.53 -1.49 -0.98
CA ILE A 10 -1.18 -2.87 -0.66
C ILE A 10 -1.82 -3.22 0.69
N THR A 11 -2.54 -4.34 0.76
CA THR A 11 -3.18 -4.78 2.02
C THR A 11 -2.15 -5.16 3.10
N LEU A 12 -2.50 -5.01 4.39
CA LEU A 12 -1.78 -5.57 5.54
C LEU A 12 -2.29 -6.97 5.95
N LYS A 13 -3.42 -7.41 5.40
CA LYS A 13 -4.11 -8.66 5.71
C LYS A 13 -4.33 -9.51 4.44
N PRO A 14 -3.26 -9.93 3.75
CA PRO A 14 -3.38 -10.73 2.52
C PRO A 14 -4.12 -12.06 2.69
N GLU A 15 -4.23 -12.57 3.91
CA GLU A 15 -4.98 -13.78 4.24
C GLU A 15 -6.51 -13.57 4.18
N GLU A 16 -6.98 -12.34 4.41
CA GLU A 16 -8.39 -11.94 4.44
C GLU A 16 -8.78 -11.20 3.14
N ASP A 17 -7.91 -10.30 2.69
CA ASP A 17 -8.14 -9.39 1.57
C ASP A 17 -7.82 -10.06 0.23
N THR A 18 -8.73 -10.93 -0.19
CA THR A 18 -8.68 -11.56 -1.52
C THR A 18 -8.85 -10.53 -2.64
N PRO A 19 -8.41 -10.83 -3.88
CA PRO A 19 -8.60 -9.92 -5.01
C PRO A 19 -10.07 -9.51 -5.23
N LYS A 20 -11.02 -10.41 -4.96
CA LYS A 20 -12.45 -10.13 -5.06
C LYS A 20 -12.90 -9.11 -4.01
N VAL A 21 -12.50 -9.30 -2.75
CA VAL A 21 -12.82 -8.38 -1.65
C VAL A 21 -12.25 -6.99 -1.92
N LEU A 22 -10.99 -6.91 -2.37
CA LEU A 22 -10.35 -5.65 -2.72
C LEU A 22 -11.00 -4.95 -3.92
N GLN A 23 -11.47 -5.72 -4.91
CA GLN A 23 -12.20 -5.15 -6.05
C GLN A 23 -13.54 -4.55 -5.62
N GLU A 24 -14.28 -5.24 -4.75
CA GLU A 24 -15.54 -4.74 -4.18
C GLU A 24 -15.29 -3.49 -3.34
N TYR A 25 -14.25 -3.50 -2.51
CA TYR A 25 -13.79 -2.35 -1.72
C TYR A 25 -13.42 -1.15 -2.61
N ALA A 26 -12.65 -1.37 -3.68
CA ALA A 26 -12.27 -0.31 -4.60
C ALA A 26 -13.50 0.30 -5.29
N LYS A 27 -14.46 -0.53 -5.69
CA LYS A 27 -15.71 -0.07 -6.31
C LYS A 27 -16.57 0.76 -5.34
N SER A 28 -16.73 0.30 -4.10
CA SER A 28 -17.54 1.01 -3.10
C SER A 28 -16.94 2.37 -2.71
N ASN A 29 -15.62 2.50 -2.75
CA ASN A 29 -14.91 3.76 -2.50
C ASN A 29 -14.71 4.64 -3.75
N GLY A 30 -15.33 4.29 -4.89
CA GLY A 30 -15.31 5.13 -6.09
C GLY A 30 -13.93 5.25 -6.75
N VAL A 31 -13.05 4.27 -6.53
CA VAL A 31 -11.68 4.24 -7.07
C VAL A 31 -11.71 4.34 -8.60
N LYS A 32 -10.82 5.17 -9.15
CA LYS A 32 -10.72 5.43 -10.59
C LYS A 32 -9.62 4.60 -11.24
N PRO A 33 -9.70 4.36 -12.57
CA PRO A 33 -8.62 3.70 -13.30
C PRO A 33 -7.24 4.30 -13.00
N GLY A 34 -6.23 3.43 -12.88
CA GLY A 34 -4.87 3.80 -12.51
C GLY A 34 -4.57 3.78 -11.01
N TRP A 35 -5.56 3.50 -10.16
CA TRP A 35 -5.34 3.15 -8.75
C TRP A 35 -5.72 1.69 -8.54
N LEU A 36 -4.74 0.86 -8.19
CA LEU A 36 -4.92 -0.56 -7.92
C LEU A 36 -4.84 -0.87 -6.43
N PHE A 37 -5.64 -1.85 -6.01
CA PHE A 37 -5.56 -2.47 -4.70
C PHE A 37 -4.94 -3.85 -4.88
N LEU A 38 -3.85 -4.10 -4.17
CA LEU A 38 -2.97 -5.24 -4.37
C LEU A 38 -2.95 -6.14 -3.13
N THR A 39 -2.92 -7.44 -3.38
CA THR A 39 -2.73 -8.51 -2.39
C THR A 39 -1.74 -9.54 -2.95
N GLY A 40 -1.33 -10.51 -2.14
CA GLY A 40 -0.35 -11.52 -2.54
C GLY A 40 -0.07 -12.53 -1.44
N LYS A 41 1.06 -13.23 -1.54
CA LYS A 41 1.49 -14.12 -0.46
C LYS A 41 1.88 -13.28 0.77
N PRO A 42 1.55 -13.71 2.00
CA PRO A 42 1.88 -12.96 3.22
C PRO A 42 3.36 -12.54 3.32
N GLY A 43 4.28 -13.44 2.97
CA GLY A 43 5.71 -13.14 2.98
C GLY A 43 6.15 -12.10 1.95
N ASP A 44 5.49 -12.03 0.78
CA ASP A 44 5.81 -11.05 -0.26
C ASP A 44 5.29 -9.65 0.13
N VAL A 45 4.09 -9.59 0.72
CA VAL A 45 3.52 -8.35 1.27
C VAL A 45 4.39 -7.79 2.39
N GLU A 46 4.82 -8.64 3.33
CA GLU A 46 5.70 -8.22 4.42
C GLU A 46 7.08 -7.76 3.90
N LYS A 47 7.62 -8.46 2.90
CA LYS A 47 8.88 -8.05 2.25
C LYS A 47 8.75 -6.67 1.60
N LEU A 48 7.66 -6.41 0.87
CA LEU A 48 7.40 -5.11 0.25
C LEU A 48 7.27 -4.02 1.32
N ARG A 49 6.46 -4.27 2.35
CA ARG A 49 6.23 -3.33 3.46
C ARG A 49 7.55 -2.88 4.09
N ARG A 50 8.45 -3.81 4.40
CA ARG A 50 9.78 -3.52 4.95
C ARG A 50 10.70 -2.79 3.97
N LYS A 51 10.73 -3.20 2.70
CA LYS A 51 11.61 -2.59 1.69
C LYS A 51 11.20 -1.17 1.30
N LEU A 52 9.91 -0.86 1.38
CA LEU A 52 9.36 0.46 1.08
C LEU A 52 9.33 1.38 2.32
N GLY A 53 9.81 0.92 3.47
CA GLY A 53 9.88 1.73 4.69
C GLY A 53 8.55 1.90 5.42
N PHE A 54 7.54 1.08 5.11
CA PHE A 54 6.23 1.10 5.78
C PHE A 54 6.26 0.31 7.10
N VAL A 55 7.26 0.57 7.94
CA VAL A 55 7.48 -0.09 9.23
C VAL A 55 7.49 0.91 10.37
N ASP A 56 6.95 0.50 11.52
CA ASP A 56 7.15 1.26 12.75
C ASP A 56 8.52 0.88 13.37
N PRO A 57 9.30 1.85 13.89
CA PRO A 57 10.52 1.55 14.63
C PRO A 57 10.31 0.72 15.90
N ASP A 58 9.15 0.83 16.56
CA ASP A 58 8.77 0.00 17.70
C ASP A 58 8.19 -1.34 17.21
N PRO A 59 8.86 -2.49 17.45
CA PRO A 59 8.40 -3.79 16.98
C PRO A 59 7.05 -4.24 17.56
N THR A 60 6.61 -3.67 18.68
CA THR A 60 5.32 -3.96 19.30
C THR A 60 4.21 -3.26 18.53
N VAL A 61 4.43 -2.00 18.17
CA VAL A 61 3.52 -1.21 17.34
C VAL A 61 3.49 -1.75 15.91
N ASP A 62 4.65 -2.08 15.33
CA ASP A 62 4.78 -2.62 13.97
C ASP A 62 3.99 -3.93 13.75
N LYS A 63 3.84 -4.73 14.81
CA LYS A 63 3.07 -6.00 14.78
C LYS A 63 1.57 -5.79 14.82
N ASP A 64 1.09 -4.66 15.32
CA ASP A 64 -0.32 -4.35 15.36
C ASP A 64 -0.79 -3.91 13.96
N LYS A 65 -1.33 -4.86 13.19
CA LYS A 65 -1.86 -4.62 11.84
C LYS A 65 -3.10 -3.72 11.80
N SER A 66 -3.66 -3.32 12.96
CA SER A 66 -4.71 -2.30 13.02
C SER A 66 -4.15 -0.87 12.94
N GLN A 67 -2.85 -0.71 13.20
CA GLN A 67 -2.15 0.55 13.04
C GLN A 67 -1.75 0.77 11.58
N HIS A 68 -1.91 2.00 11.12
CA HIS A 68 -1.41 2.44 9.83
C HIS A 68 -0.28 3.44 10.05
N ILE A 69 0.85 3.24 9.36
CA ILE A 69 2.01 4.15 9.46
C ILE A 69 1.68 5.59 9.01
N GLY A 70 0.58 5.80 8.29
CA GLY A 70 0.15 7.14 7.87
C GLY A 70 1.14 7.82 6.93
N VAL A 71 1.81 7.06 6.06
CA VAL A 71 2.82 7.56 5.11
C VAL A 71 2.49 7.08 3.71
N ILE A 72 2.65 7.96 2.73
CA ILE A 72 2.65 7.63 1.31
C ILE A 72 4.08 7.74 0.79
N LEU A 73 4.53 6.70 0.09
CA LEU A 73 5.73 6.72 -0.75
C LEU A 73 5.32 7.06 -2.18
N TYR A 74 5.99 8.03 -2.79
CA TYR A 74 5.79 8.42 -4.17
C TYR A 74 7.12 8.63 -4.88
N GLY A 75 7.14 8.44 -6.19
CA GLY A 75 8.35 8.63 -6.95
C GLY A 75 8.12 8.72 -8.45
N ASN A 76 9.13 9.28 -9.12
CA ASN A 76 9.29 9.22 -10.55
C ASN A 76 10.56 8.41 -10.85
N GLU A 77 10.34 7.17 -11.26
CA GLU A 77 11.42 6.22 -11.57
C GLU A 77 12.33 6.72 -12.70
N THR A 78 11.77 7.37 -13.74
CA THR A 78 12.58 7.88 -14.87
C THR A 78 13.58 8.97 -14.45
N LEU A 79 13.33 9.63 -13.31
CA LEU A 79 14.21 10.64 -12.75
C LEU A 79 14.97 10.13 -11.51
N ASP A 80 14.77 8.87 -11.12
CA ASP A 80 15.26 8.28 -9.88
C ASP A 80 15.00 9.17 -8.65
N ARG A 81 13.77 9.70 -8.55
CA ARG A 81 13.35 10.56 -7.44
C ARG A 81 12.23 9.90 -6.67
N TRP A 82 12.53 9.57 -5.43
CA TRP A 82 11.59 8.97 -4.50
C TRP A 82 11.55 9.79 -3.20
N ALA A 83 10.35 9.97 -2.67
CA ALA A 83 10.12 10.69 -1.42
C ALA A 83 8.92 10.10 -0.70
N ALA A 84 8.87 10.33 0.61
CA ALA A 84 7.76 9.95 1.46
C ALA A 84 7.18 11.19 2.14
N CYS A 85 5.87 11.20 2.35
CA CYS A 85 5.23 12.21 3.17
C CYS A 85 4.15 11.59 4.06
N PRO A 86 3.86 12.18 5.22
CA PRO A 86 2.69 11.80 6.01
C PRO A 86 1.41 11.95 5.19
N ALA A 87 0.45 11.07 5.41
CA ALA A 87 -0.90 11.08 4.85
C ALA A 87 -1.90 10.81 5.98
N LEU A 88 -2.91 11.67 6.06
CA LEU A 88 -3.93 11.71 7.12
C LEU A 88 -4.89 10.52 7.08
#